data_AF-A0A498BZR7-F1
#
_entry.id   AF-A0A498BZR7-F1
#
_cell.length_a   1.000
_cell.length_b   1.000
_cell.length_c   1.000
_cell.angle_alpha   90.00
_cell.angle_beta   90.00
_cell.angle_gamma   90.00
#
_symmetry.space_group_name_H-M   'P 1'
#
loop_
_entity.id
_entity.type
_entity.pdbx_description
1 polymer ?
#
loop_
_entity_poly.entity_id
_entity_poly.type
_entity_poly.pdbx_seq_one_letter_code
_entity_poly.pdbx_strand_id
1 'polypeptide(L)'
;MKPLGSAHPVPGEDSVEEFTNAGASSFIPCALAAIGMRLATAAGAGVAGIVLSGKAMSGLVYLLLIVLACYALRRSRWRWVTALVALIPLSVFQAAVLSADTFCNAVAILFVALVLSLQEARVRSLWRLIGLAVAAFLLIAAKPTYLLLVPLLLLVPNRAIGLRSLHRNFAKIGLLGLLGVWLLFSMSRVGSIADAIRFQVPNADRIDRARQLEFLLANPAEMFAVVVRTFVRFGDSWLPGSLAMFGTNIVTLPQPLLLMIAIAIALAAFYGARRNPGSGTVYVACAIVTVCAVIGTLYLTFTPVGAPVAHGVQGRYWIPLLLPAAAGAAMLIFARLVMKPALAWGMVGGSALVALIASFATWCWVLF
;
A
#
# COMPACT_ATOMS: atom_id res chain seq x y z
N MET A 1 -14.62 -2.13 -31.21
CA MET A 1 -13.32 -2.06 -30.53
C MET A 1 -12.75 -3.46 -30.45
N LYS A 2 -11.56 -3.70 -31.02
CA LYS A 2 -10.85 -4.98 -30.81
C LYS A 2 -10.48 -5.10 -29.33
N PRO A 3 -10.64 -6.26 -28.68
CA PRO A 3 -10.21 -6.45 -27.30
C PRO A 3 -8.70 -6.24 -27.18
N LEU A 4 -8.28 -5.50 -26.14
CA LEU A 4 -6.87 -5.32 -25.77
C LEU A 4 -6.18 -6.70 -25.71
N GLY A 5 -5.15 -6.89 -26.54
CA GLY A 5 -4.40 -8.16 -26.66
C GLY A 5 -4.76 -9.09 -27.83
N SER A 6 -5.68 -8.69 -28.73
CA SER A 6 -6.02 -9.47 -29.95
C SER A 6 -5.19 -9.10 -31.18
N ALA A 7 -4.24 -8.19 -31.06
CA ALA A 7 -3.29 -7.88 -32.12
C ALA A 7 -2.07 -8.80 -31.99
N HIS A 8 -1.89 -9.68 -32.97
CA HIS A 8 -0.59 -10.28 -33.21
C HIS A 8 0.29 -9.20 -33.84
N PRO A 9 1.36 -8.72 -33.18
CA PRO A 9 2.23 -7.74 -33.81
C PRO A 9 2.88 -8.38 -35.04
N VAL A 10 2.57 -7.84 -36.22
CA VAL A 10 3.25 -8.19 -37.47
C VAL A 10 4.56 -7.40 -37.49
N PRO A 11 5.73 -8.05 -37.59
CA PRO A 11 7.00 -7.34 -37.65
C PRO A 11 7.02 -6.37 -38.85
N GLY A 12 7.19 -5.07 -38.60
CA GLY A 12 7.31 -4.04 -39.65
C GLY A 12 6.10 -3.14 -39.86
N GLU A 13 4.97 -3.38 -39.18
CA GLU A 13 3.85 -2.42 -39.14
C GLU A 13 3.87 -1.63 -37.83
N ASP A 14 4.01 -0.30 -37.93
CA ASP A 14 3.79 0.62 -36.82
C ASP A 14 2.30 0.64 -36.47
N SER A 15 1.88 -0.30 -35.62
CA SER A 15 0.56 -0.27 -35.01
C SER A 15 0.61 0.58 -33.74
N VAL A 16 -0.20 1.65 -33.71
CA VAL A 16 -0.40 2.44 -32.50
C VAL A 16 -1.29 1.63 -31.56
N GLU A 17 -0.65 0.82 -30.73
CA GLU A 17 -1.30 0.09 -29.63
C GLU A 17 -1.55 1.06 -28.46
N GLU A 18 -2.78 1.07 -27.94
CA GLU A 18 -3.16 1.96 -26.85
C GLU A 18 -2.69 1.40 -25.50
N PHE A 19 -1.54 1.89 -25.02
CA PHE A 19 -0.99 1.54 -23.70
C PHE A 19 -1.59 2.37 -22.57
N THR A 20 -2.92 2.45 -22.52
CA THR A 20 -3.67 3.32 -21.60
C THR A 20 -3.36 3.05 -20.12
N ASN A 21 -2.85 1.86 -19.78
CA ASN A 21 -2.44 1.49 -18.42
C ASN A 21 -0.98 1.85 -18.06
N ALA A 22 -0.09 2.05 -19.04
CA ALA A 22 1.32 2.34 -18.76
C ALA A 22 1.52 3.75 -18.16
N GLY A 23 0.61 4.68 -18.47
CA GLY A 23 0.56 6.02 -17.88
C GLY A 23 -0.31 6.13 -16.61
N ALA A 24 -0.97 5.04 -16.19
CA ALA A 24 -1.97 5.01 -15.11
C ALA A 24 -1.40 5.38 -13.72
N SER A 25 -0.12 5.12 -13.54
CA SER A 25 0.59 5.33 -12.29
C SER A 25 1.61 6.44 -12.48
N SER A 26 1.94 7.13 -11.39
CA SER A 26 3.10 8.01 -11.37
C SER A 26 4.33 7.25 -11.91
N PHE A 27 5.22 7.96 -12.62
CA PHE A 27 6.43 7.35 -13.15
C PHE A 27 7.36 6.83 -12.04
N ILE A 28 7.22 7.34 -10.81
CA ILE A 28 8.12 7.06 -9.69
C ILE A 28 8.07 5.56 -9.30
N PRO A 29 6.90 4.95 -9.02
CA PRO A 29 6.79 3.51 -8.81
C PRO A 29 7.38 2.64 -9.93
N CYS A 30 7.20 3.06 -11.19
CA CYS A 30 7.60 2.29 -12.35
C CYS A 30 9.08 2.49 -12.74
N ALA A 31 9.70 3.59 -12.30
CA ALA A 31 11.06 3.97 -12.68
C ALA A 31 12.08 2.88 -12.33
N LEU A 32 11.90 2.23 -11.19
CA LEU A 32 12.84 1.21 -10.71
C LEU A 32 12.74 -0.08 -11.55
N ALA A 33 11.52 -0.52 -11.86
CA ALA A 33 11.31 -1.60 -12.82
C ALA A 33 11.91 -1.25 -14.19
N ALA A 34 11.71 -0.01 -14.65
CA ALA A 34 12.21 0.46 -15.94
C ALA A 34 13.75 0.48 -16.00
N ILE A 35 14.44 0.78 -14.89
CA ILE A 35 15.91 0.65 -14.82
C ILE A 35 16.32 -0.81 -15.04
N GLY A 36 15.69 -1.76 -14.33
CA GLY A 36 15.96 -3.19 -14.51
C GLY A 36 15.74 -3.66 -15.94
N MET A 37 14.64 -3.21 -16.56
CA MET A 37 14.35 -3.49 -17.97
C MET A 37 15.40 -2.89 -18.91
N ARG A 38 15.78 -1.62 -18.73
CA ARG A 38 16.78 -0.96 -19.57
C ARG A 38 18.15 -1.63 -19.49
N LEU A 39 18.59 -2.05 -18.30
CA LEU A 39 19.84 -2.78 -18.12
C LEU A 39 19.82 -4.11 -18.89
N ALA A 40 18.71 -4.85 -18.83
CA ALA A 40 18.54 -6.09 -19.58
C ALA A 40 18.50 -5.87 -21.09
N THR A 41 17.83 -4.82 -21.55
CA THR A 41 17.83 -4.41 -22.96
C THR A 41 19.24 -4.07 -23.44
N ALA A 42 20.01 -3.31 -22.65
CA ALA A 42 21.40 -2.96 -22.97
C ALA A 42 22.32 -4.19 -23.01
N ALA A 43 22.02 -5.23 -22.23
CA ALA A 43 22.73 -6.51 -22.25
C ALA A 43 22.28 -7.46 -23.38
N GLY A 44 21.38 -7.02 -24.27
CA GLY A 44 20.87 -7.84 -25.38
C GLY A 44 19.91 -8.96 -24.95
N ALA A 45 19.30 -8.86 -23.77
CA ALA A 45 18.34 -9.86 -23.31
C ALA A 45 17.06 -9.85 -24.15
N GLY A 46 16.49 -11.03 -24.41
CA GLY A 46 15.17 -11.16 -25.02
C GLY A 46 14.04 -10.64 -24.12
N VAL A 47 12.82 -10.56 -24.65
CA VAL A 47 11.64 -10.00 -23.95
C VAL A 47 11.41 -10.61 -22.56
N ALA A 48 11.53 -11.94 -22.43
CA ALA A 48 11.39 -12.62 -21.15
C ALA A 48 12.45 -12.17 -20.12
N GLY A 49 13.70 -12.00 -20.55
CA GLY A 49 14.79 -11.52 -19.70
C GLY A 49 14.59 -10.06 -19.27
N ILE A 50 14.05 -9.21 -20.15
CA ILE A 50 13.71 -7.82 -19.85
C ILE A 50 12.62 -7.75 -18.77
N VAL A 51 11.52 -8.49 -18.95
CA VAL A 51 10.41 -8.53 -17.98
C VAL A 51 10.87 -9.09 -16.63
N LEU A 52 11.66 -10.18 -16.65
CA LEU A 52 12.19 -10.79 -15.43
C LEU A 52 13.12 -9.84 -14.68
N SER A 53 13.97 -9.10 -15.40
CA SER A 53 14.86 -8.10 -14.80
C SER A 53 14.10 -6.92 -14.18
N GLY A 54 13.01 -6.49 -14.80
CA GLY A 54 12.11 -5.48 -14.22
C GLY A 54 11.44 -5.97 -12.93
N LYS A 55 10.96 -7.22 -12.90
CA LYS A 55 10.39 -7.86 -11.70
C LYS A 55 11.44 -7.99 -10.60
N ALA A 56 12.64 -8.49 -10.94
CA ALA A 56 13.74 -8.66 -10.00
C ALA A 56 14.14 -7.32 -9.37
N MET A 57 14.30 -6.25 -10.17
CA MET A 57 14.62 -4.92 -9.66
C MET A 57 13.53 -4.38 -8.72
N SER A 58 12.25 -4.57 -9.07
CA SER A 58 11.12 -4.18 -8.21
C SER A 58 11.13 -4.94 -6.88
N GLY A 59 11.36 -6.25 -6.92
CA GLY A 59 11.47 -7.10 -5.73
C GLY A 59 12.68 -6.75 -4.85
N LEU A 60 13.82 -6.41 -5.45
CA LEU A 60 15.02 -5.98 -4.72
C LEU A 60 14.79 -4.65 -3.98
N VAL A 61 14.13 -3.69 -4.62
CA VAL A 61 13.75 -2.43 -3.98
C VAL A 61 12.78 -2.67 -2.83
N TYR A 62 11.76 -3.51 -3.06
CA TYR A 62 10.82 -3.90 -2.00
C TYR A 62 11.60 -4.47 -0.81
N LEU A 63 12.48 -5.46 -1.05
CA LEU A 63 13.30 -6.08 -0.02
C LEU A 63 14.17 -5.06 0.72
N LEU A 64 14.85 -4.15 0.00
CA LEU A 64 15.71 -3.11 0.58
C LEU A 64 14.91 -2.21 1.54
N LEU A 65 13.74 -1.73 1.11
CA LEU A 65 12.90 -0.85 1.92
C LEU A 65 12.33 -1.58 3.16
N ILE A 66 11.96 -2.85 3.02
CA ILE A 66 11.53 -3.69 4.15
C ILE A 66 12.69 -3.94 5.13
N VAL A 67 13.89 -4.22 4.63
CA VAL A 67 15.09 -4.37 5.48
C VAL A 67 15.39 -3.08 6.25
N LEU A 68 15.28 -1.92 5.60
CA LEU A 68 15.41 -0.62 6.26
C LEU A 68 14.33 -0.40 7.33
N ALA A 69 13.08 -0.80 7.07
CA ALA A 69 11.98 -0.72 8.02
C ALA A 69 12.24 -1.60 9.26
N CYS A 70 12.63 -2.86 9.04
CA CYS A 70 13.01 -3.79 10.09
C CYS A 70 14.24 -3.32 10.87
N TYR A 71 15.24 -2.74 10.20
CA TYR A 71 16.43 -2.17 10.81
C TYR A 71 16.09 -0.96 11.69
N ALA A 72 15.20 -0.07 11.22
CA ALA A 72 14.68 1.05 12.01
C ALA A 72 14.01 0.57 13.31
N LEU A 73 13.31 -0.57 13.24
CA LEU A 73 12.59 -1.18 14.34
C LEU A 73 13.38 -2.27 15.08
N ARG A 74 14.68 -2.46 14.83
CA ARG A 74 15.45 -3.60 15.37
C ARG A 74 15.42 -3.74 16.90
N ARG A 75 15.27 -2.61 17.62
CA ARG A 75 15.13 -2.55 19.10
C ARG A 75 13.69 -2.35 19.58
N SER A 76 12.74 -2.31 18.65
CA SER A 76 11.32 -2.10 18.91
C SER A 76 10.55 -3.42 18.81
N ARG A 77 9.45 -3.51 19.56
CA ARG A 77 8.50 -4.63 19.45
C ARG A 77 7.79 -4.67 18.10
N TRP A 78 7.62 -3.51 17.45
CA TRP A 78 6.88 -3.39 16.20
C TRP A 78 7.54 -4.09 15.02
N ARG A 79 8.81 -4.49 15.14
CA ARG A 79 9.53 -5.25 14.10
C ARG A 79 8.80 -6.53 13.70
N TRP A 80 8.11 -7.16 14.65
CA TRP A 80 7.41 -8.43 14.42
C TRP A 80 6.22 -8.29 13.50
N VAL A 81 5.30 -7.36 13.85
CA VAL A 81 4.13 -7.08 13.01
C VAL A 81 4.55 -6.49 11.66
N THR A 82 5.61 -5.67 11.63
CA THR A 82 6.17 -5.12 10.39
C THR A 82 6.69 -6.24 9.48
N ALA A 83 7.47 -7.18 10.02
CA ALA A 83 7.97 -8.32 9.26
C ALA A 83 6.84 -9.22 8.77
N LEU A 84 5.85 -9.53 9.61
CA LEU A 84 4.68 -10.32 9.19
C LEU A 84 3.91 -9.65 8.05
N VAL A 85 3.56 -8.37 8.18
CA VAL A 85 2.84 -7.62 7.12
C VAL A 85 3.64 -7.58 5.82
N ALA A 86 4.96 -7.49 5.90
CA ALA A 86 5.82 -7.51 4.72
C ALA A 86 5.96 -8.90 4.09
N LEU A 87 5.73 -9.97 4.85
CA LEU A 87 5.91 -11.37 4.44
C LEU A 87 4.60 -12.12 4.20
N ILE A 88 3.43 -11.50 4.40
CA ILE A 88 2.17 -12.14 4.01
C ILE A 88 2.21 -12.50 2.52
N PRO A 89 1.55 -13.61 2.11
CA PRO A 89 1.58 -14.11 0.73
C PRO A 89 1.33 -13.06 -0.33
N LEU A 90 0.31 -12.22 -0.14
CA LEU A 90 -0.03 -11.18 -1.11
C LEU A 90 1.06 -10.09 -1.22
N SER A 91 1.68 -9.68 -0.12
CA SER A 91 2.78 -8.69 -0.15
C SER A 91 3.98 -9.22 -0.94
N VAL A 92 4.34 -10.49 -0.71
CA VAL A 92 5.43 -11.16 -1.44
C VAL A 92 5.07 -11.35 -2.91
N PHE A 93 3.83 -11.74 -3.21
CA PHE A 93 3.34 -11.86 -4.58
C PHE A 93 3.39 -10.52 -5.32
N GLN A 94 2.92 -9.43 -4.69
CA GLN A 94 3.02 -8.08 -5.27
C GLN A 94 4.47 -7.72 -5.55
N ALA A 95 5.40 -8.06 -4.65
CA ALA A 95 6.83 -7.84 -4.88
C ALA A 95 7.42 -8.60 -6.08
N ALA A 96 6.80 -9.70 -6.52
CA ALA A 96 7.23 -10.51 -7.65
C ALA A 96 6.58 -10.12 -9.00
N VAL A 97 5.64 -9.17 -9.01
CA VAL A 97 4.98 -8.69 -10.23
C VAL A 97 5.32 -7.23 -10.54
N LEU A 98 5.19 -6.86 -11.81
CA LEU A 98 5.36 -5.48 -12.25
C LEU A 98 4.10 -4.68 -11.90
N SER A 99 4.12 -4.00 -10.76
CA SER A 99 3.00 -3.21 -10.27
C SER A 99 3.49 -1.99 -9.51
N ALA A 100 2.75 -0.89 -9.62
CA ALA A 100 2.95 0.28 -8.77
C ALA A 100 2.66 -0.01 -7.28
N ASP A 101 1.87 -1.05 -6.99
CA ASP A 101 1.56 -1.48 -5.62
C ASP A 101 2.82 -1.95 -4.88
N THR A 102 3.76 -2.58 -5.57
CA THR A 102 5.02 -3.07 -4.99
C THR A 102 5.78 -1.96 -4.27
N PHE A 103 6.04 -0.87 -4.97
CA PHE A 103 6.74 0.28 -4.43
C PHE A 103 5.90 0.99 -3.36
N CYS A 104 4.61 1.18 -3.60
CA CYS A 104 3.70 1.84 -2.67
C CYS A 104 3.64 1.11 -1.31
N ASN A 105 3.51 -0.22 -1.32
CA ASN A 105 3.45 -1.05 -0.11
C ASN A 105 4.74 -0.94 0.68
N ALA A 106 5.89 -1.09 0.02
CA ALA A 106 7.20 -1.01 0.68
C ALA A 106 7.46 0.36 1.33
N VAL A 107 7.16 1.44 0.61
CA VAL A 107 7.33 2.81 1.12
C VAL A 107 6.36 3.10 2.27
N ALA A 108 5.11 2.66 2.20
CA ALA A 108 4.15 2.83 3.28
C ALA A 108 4.58 2.09 4.56
N ILE A 109 5.04 0.83 4.41
CA ILE A 109 5.57 0.05 5.53
C ILE A 109 6.79 0.75 6.14
N LEU A 110 7.73 1.21 5.32
CA LEU A 110 8.91 1.96 5.78
C LEU A 110 8.52 3.26 6.50
N PHE A 111 7.61 4.04 5.93
CA PHE A 111 7.11 5.28 6.51
C PHE A 111 6.54 5.05 7.91
N VAL A 112 5.61 4.10 8.05
CA VAL A 112 4.98 3.79 9.33
C VAL A 112 5.98 3.22 10.32
N ALA A 113 6.91 2.36 9.88
CA ALA A 113 7.99 1.83 10.70
C ALA A 113 8.93 2.92 11.24
N LEU A 114 9.25 3.92 10.43
CA LEU A 114 10.06 5.07 10.85
C LEU A 114 9.33 5.95 11.87
N VAL A 115 8.03 6.19 11.69
CA VAL A 115 7.22 6.90 12.70
C VAL A 115 7.24 6.14 14.02
N LEU A 116 6.94 4.83 14.02
CA LEU A 116 6.96 3.98 15.22
C LEU A 116 8.34 3.97 15.89
N SER A 117 9.42 3.83 15.10
CA SER A 117 10.79 3.85 15.57
C SER A 117 11.17 5.18 16.25
N LEU A 118 10.71 6.30 15.70
CA LEU A 118 10.98 7.65 16.23
C LEU A 118 10.13 7.98 17.46
N GLN A 119 8.93 7.41 17.60
CA GLN A 119 8.13 7.51 18.83
C GLN A 119 8.85 6.92 20.05
N GLU A 120 9.50 5.77 19.85
CA GLU A 120 10.26 5.07 20.89
C GLU A 120 11.70 5.60 21.05
N ALA A 121 12.16 6.47 20.14
CA ALA A 121 13.52 7.00 20.17
C ALA A 121 13.75 7.93 21.38
N ARG A 122 14.86 7.70 22.08
CA ARG A 122 15.35 8.56 23.18
C ARG A 122 16.26 9.68 22.68
N VAL A 123 16.95 9.46 21.56
CA VAL A 123 17.95 10.38 20.98
C VAL A 123 17.60 10.63 19.51
N ARG A 124 17.96 11.82 19.03
CA ARG A 124 17.82 12.18 17.60
C ARG A 124 18.58 11.19 16.72
N SER A 125 17.97 10.84 15.60
CA SER A 125 18.60 10.04 14.55
C SER A 125 18.36 10.69 13.20
N LEU A 126 19.41 11.27 12.62
CA LEU A 126 19.30 12.04 11.38
C LEU A 126 18.83 11.18 10.20
N TRP A 127 19.38 9.97 10.06
CA TRP A 127 18.99 9.06 8.98
C TRP A 127 17.50 8.68 9.05
N ARG A 128 16.93 8.52 10.25
CA ARG A 128 15.50 8.22 10.42
C ARG A 128 14.62 9.40 10.05
N LEU A 129 15.05 10.62 10.36
CA LEU A 129 14.33 11.84 10.02
C LEU A 129 14.36 12.11 8.51
N ILE A 130 15.53 11.99 7.88
CA ILE A 130 15.68 12.11 6.43
C ILE A 130 14.88 11.00 5.74
N GLY A 131 15.05 9.75 6.18
CA GLY A 131 14.30 8.61 5.66
C GLY A 131 12.79 8.79 5.80
N LEU A 132 12.32 9.40 6.89
CA LEU A 132 10.89 9.67 7.10
C LEU A 132 10.36 10.71 6.12
N ALA A 133 11.09 11.81 5.93
CA ALA A 133 10.71 12.86 4.96
C ALA A 133 10.72 12.32 3.52
N VAL A 134 11.76 11.56 3.16
CA VAL A 134 11.86 10.89 1.85
C VAL A 134 10.74 9.88 1.67
N ALA A 135 10.45 9.03 2.65
CA ALA A 135 9.37 8.06 2.58
C ALA A 135 8.00 8.72 2.46
N ALA A 136 7.76 9.84 3.16
CA ALA A 136 6.51 10.61 3.03
C ALA A 136 6.33 11.17 1.61
N PHE A 137 7.39 11.74 1.04
CA PHE A 137 7.38 12.23 -0.34
C PHE A 137 7.13 11.09 -1.34
N LEU A 138 7.90 10.01 -1.23
CA LEU A 138 7.78 8.83 -2.09
C LEU A 138 6.41 8.16 -1.99
N LEU A 139 5.76 8.19 -0.82
CA LEU A 139 4.42 7.62 -0.63
C LEU A 139 3.37 8.37 -1.46
N ILE A 140 3.38 9.70 -1.40
CA ILE A 140 2.44 10.54 -2.16
C ILE A 140 2.75 10.44 -3.66
N ALA A 141 4.04 10.47 -4.00
CA ALA A 141 4.51 10.26 -5.35
C ALA A 141 4.11 8.90 -5.92
N ALA A 142 4.03 7.85 -5.08
CA ALA A 142 3.62 6.53 -5.51
C ALA A 142 2.11 6.47 -5.74
N LYS A 143 1.34 6.83 -4.72
CA LYS A 143 -0.12 6.85 -4.76
C LYS A 143 -0.64 7.97 -3.86
N PRO A 144 -1.15 9.07 -4.44
CA PRO A 144 -1.53 10.26 -3.68
C PRO A 144 -2.57 10.03 -2.57
N THR A 145 -3.44 9.02 -2.72
CA THR A 145 -4.46 8.66 -1.72
C THR A 145 -3.87 8.32 -0.35
N TYR A 146 -2.64 7.80 -0.29
CA TYR A 146 -1.97 7.47 0.97
C TYR A 146 -1.32 8.67 1.67
N LEU A 147 -1.45 9.89 1.14
CA LEU A 147 -1.12 11.12 1.88
C LEU A 147 -1.81 11.15 3.24
N LEU A 148 -2.98 10.53 3.36
CA LEU A 148 -3.77 10.46 4.59
C LEU A 148 -3.07 9.68 5.73
N LEU A 149 -1.94 9.01 5.45
CA LEU A 149 -1.03 8.48 6.48
C LEU A 149 -0.02 9.51 6.99
N VAL A 150 0.27 10.58 6.24
CA VAL A 150 1.25 11.62 6.60
C VAL A 150 0.95 12.34 7.93
N PRO A 151 -0.31 12.55 8.37
CA PRO A 151 -0.59 13.08 9.71
C PRO A 151 0.05 12.29 10.86
N LEU A 152 0.47 11.03 10.64
CA LEU A 152 1.26 10.26 11.61
C LEU A 152 2.60 10.93 11.98
N LEU A 153 3.11 11.83 11.13
CA LEU A 153 4.27 12.68 11.44
C LEU A 153 4.06 13.53 12.71
N LEU A 154 2.82 13.91 13.01
CA LEU A 154 2.48 14.69 14.20
C LEU A 154 2.79 13.91 15.49
N LEU A 155 2.68 12.58 15.44
CA LEU A 155 2.97 11.69 16.56
C LEU A 155 4.46 11.56 16.87
N VAL A 156 5.36 11.97 15.96
CA VAL A 156 6.80 11.93 16.22
C VAL A 156 7.13 12.90 17.36
N PRO A 157 7.65 12.42 18.50
CA PRO A 157 7.82 13.25 19.67
C PRO A 157 8.91 14.28 19.40
N ASN A 158 8.69 15.49 19.89
CA ASN A 158 9.56 16.62 19.61
C ASN A 158 11.02 16.31 19.95
N ARG A 159 11.30 15.60 21.06
CA ARG A 159 12.65 15.15 21.47
C ARG A 159 13.45 14.43 20.38
N ALA A 160 12.78 13.67 19.51
CA ALA A 160 13.43 12.91 18.44
C ALA A 160 13.94 13.80 17.28
N ILE A 161 13.45 15.04 17.15
CA ILE A 161 13.72 15.95 16.01
C ILE A 161 14.96 16.83 16.22
N GLY A 162 15.30 17.15 17.47
CA GLY A 162 16.45 17.99 17.86
C GLY A 162 16.39 19.52 17.64
N LEU A 163 15.27 20.12 17.22
CA LEU A 163 15.14 21.58 16.95
C LEU A 163 14.61 22.40 18.16
N ARG A 164 14.70 23.74 18.27
CA ARG A 164 14.04 24.43 19.43
C ARG A 164 12.50 24.31 19.37
N SER A 165 11.79 24.30 20.52
CA SER A 165 10.35 23.94 20.64
C SER A 165 9.43 24.66 19.63
N LEU A 166 9.57 25.98 19.46
CA LEU A 166 8.79 26.76 18.50
C LEU A 166 9.05 26.30 17.05
N HIS A 167 10.31 26.17 16.66
CA HIS A 167 10.75 25.76 15.32
C HIS A 167 10.34 24.32 14.96
N ARG A 168 10.10 23.47 15.96
CA ARG A 168 9.73 22.05 15.79
C ARG A 168 8.30 21.89 15.23
N ASN A 169 7.34 22.68 15.71
CA ASN A 169 5.95 22.61 15.24
C ASN A 169 5.83 23.25 13.85
N PHE A 170 6.51 24.38 13.62
CA PHE A 170 6.60 24.99 12.29
C PHE A 170 7.22 24.05 11.25
N ALA A 171 8.24 23.26 11.60
CA ALA A 171 8.80 22.27 10.67
C ALA A 171 7.80 21.16 10.30
N LYS A 172 7.02 20.66 11.26
CA LYS A 172 5.97 19.65 11.01
C LYS A 172 4.86 20.21 10.12
N ILE A 173 4.35 21.40 10.47
CA ILE A 173 3.30 22.08 9.72
C ILE A 173 3.80 22.46 8.33
N GLY A 174 5.04 22.96 8.21
CA GLY A 174 5.67 23.29 6.94
C GLY A 174 5.85 22.06 6.04
N LEU A 175 6.27 20.92 6.61
CA LEU A 175 6.33 19.66 5.87
C LEU A 175 4.92 19.21 5.42
N LEU A 176 3.90 19.30 6.28
CA LEU A 176 2.52 19.01 5.89
C LEU A 176 2.02 19.94 4.78
N GLY A 177 2.34 21.23 4.86
CA GLY A 177 2.03 22.22 3.82
C GLY A 177 2.71 21.90 2.49
N LEU A 178 4.01 21.59 2.52
CA LEU A 178 4.77 21.18 1.33
C LEU A 178 4.18 19.92 0.68
N LEU A 179 3.83 18.93 1.50
CA LEU A 179 3.21 17.69 1.02
C LEU A 179 1.79 17.95 0.48
N GLY A 180 1.06 18.92 1.05
CA GLY A 180 -0.22 19.39 0.53
C GLY A 180 -0.08 20.09 -0.84
N VAL A 181 0.90 20.96 -1.00
CA VAL A 181 1.21 21.61 -2.31
C VAL A 181 1.60 20.55 -3.34
N TRP A 182 2.44 19.59 -2.96
CA TRP A 182 2.81 18.47 -3.82
C TRP A 182 1.61 17.59 -4.19
N LEU A 183 0.68 17.37 -3.27
CA LEU A 183 -0.58 16.68 -3.57
C LEU A 183 -1.38 17.45 -4.62
N LEU A 184 -1.57 18.76 -4.47
CA LEU A 184 -2.31 19.57 -5.43
C LEU A 184 -1.67 19.54 -6.81
N PHE A 185 -0.33 19.63 -6.86
CA PHE A 185 0.43 19.45 -8.10
C PHE A 185 0.28 18.05 -8.69
N SER A 186 0.30 17.01 -7.86
CA SER A 186 0.10 15.63 -8.32
C SER A 186 -1.32 15.44 -8.86
N MET A 187 -2.34 15.97 -8.17
CA MET A 187 -3.74 15.90 -8.57
C MET A 187 -4.01 16.63 -9.89
N SER A 188 -3.37 17.78 -10.14
CA SER A 188 -3.51 18.50 -11.42
C SER A 188 -2.94 17.73 -12.61
N ARG A 189 -2.04 16.76 -12.37
CA ARG A 189 -1.49 15.85 -13.38
C ARG A 189 -2.22 14.51 -13.48
N VAL A 190 -3.00 14.13 -12.47
CA VAL A 190 -3.74 12.85 -12.38
C VAL A 190 -5.06 12.86 -13.15
N GLY A 191 -5.56 14.04 -13.57
CA GLY A 191 -6.76 14.18 -14.41
C GLY A 191 -6.71 13.32 -15.67
N SER A 192 -5.74 13.60 -16.55
CA SER A 192 -5.55 12.90 -17.82
C SER A 192 -5.28 11.41 -17.66
N ILE A 193 -4.60 11.02 -16.57
CA ILE A 193 -4.25 9.65 -16.28
C ILE A 193 -5.50 8.82 -15.95
N ALA A 194 -6.33 9.27 -15.01
CA ALA A 194 -7.51 8.49 -14.65
C ALA A 194 -8.63 8.55 -15.71
N ASP A 195 -8.67 9.59 -16.53
CA ASP A 195 -9.56 9.65 -17.71
C ASP A 195 -9.15 8.63 -18.79
N ALA A 196 -7.86 8.31 -18.87
CA ALA A 196 -7.37 7.24 -19.74
C ALA A 196 -7.73 5.86 -19.16
N ILE A 197 -7.50 5.64 -17.86
CA ILE A 197 -7.73 4.33 -17.22
C ILE A 197 -9.20 3.88 -17.29
N ARG A 198 -10.18 4.79 -17.29
CA ARG A 198 -11.61 4.41 -17.31
C ARG A 198 -12.00 3.56 -18.52
N PHE A 199 -11.27 3.64 -19.64
CA PHE A 199 -11.52 2.83 -20.83
C PHE A 199 -11.23 1.34 -20.65
N GLN A 200 -10.63 0.94 -19.52
CA GLN A 200 -10.36 -0.45 -19.18
C GLN A 200 -11.59 -1.22 -18.68
N VAL A 201 -12.68 -0.53 -18.36
CA VAL A 201 -13.91 -1.16 -17.87
C VAL A 201 -15.05 -1.03 -18.87
N PRO A 202 -15.96 -2.03 -18.94
CA PRO A 202 -17.16 -1.92 -19.76
C PRO A 202 -17.99 -0.69 -19.37
N ASN A 203 -18.64 -0.06 -20.36
CA ASN A 203 -19.44 1.15 -20.19
C ASN A 203 -18.65 2.38 -19.71
N ALA A 204 -17.40 2.54 -20.19
CA ALA A 204 -16.56 3.70 -19.90
C ALA A 204 -17.21 5.04 -20.25
N ASP A 205 -18.14 5.05 -21.20
CA ASP A 205 -18.98 6.19 -21.59
C ASP A 205 -19.86 6.73 -20.44
N ARG A 206 -20.19 5.88 -19.47
CA ARG A 206 -20.99 6.26 -18.29
C ARG A 206 -20.14 6.72 -17.11
N ILE A 207 -18.82 6.69 -17.25
CA ILE A 207 -17.86 7.08 -16.22
C ILE A 207 -17.38 8.49 -16.51
N ASP A 208 -17.83 9.44 -15.70
CA ASP A 208 -17.43 10.83 -15.79
C ASP A 208 -17.07 11.34 -14.39
N ARG A 209 -15.78 11.62 -14.18
CA ARG A 209 -15.23 12.03 -12.88
C ARG A 209 -15.81 13.35 -12.41
N ALA A 210 -16.00 14.31 -13.32
CA ALA A 210 -16.49 15.64 -12.99
C ALA A 210 -17.97 15.56 -12.58
N ARG A 211 -18.80 14.88 -13.39
CA ARG A 211 -20.21 14.66 -13.07
C ARG A 211 -20.41 13.83 -11.81
N GLN A 212 -19.56 12.83 -11.57
CA GLN A 212 -19.60 12.04 -10.35
C GLN A 212 -19.26 12.89 -9.12
N LEU A 213 -18.27 13.78 -9.23
CA LEU A 213 -17.93 14.71 -8.15
C LEU A 213 -19.07 15.71 -7.90
N GLU A 214 -19.67 16.29 -8.95
CA GLU A 214 -20.85 17.15 -8.84
C GLU A 214 -22.02 16.44 -8.15
N PHE A 215 -22.28 15.18 -8.53
CA PHE A 215 -23.31 14.35 -7.90
C PHE A 215 -23.06 14.17 -6.40
N LEU A 216 -21.82 13.86 -6.00
CA LEU A 216 -21.46 13.69 -4.58
C LEU A 216 -21.56 15.00 -3.79
N LEU A 217 -21.17 16.14 -4.40
CA LEU A 217 -21.28 17.45 -3.77
C LEU A 217 -22.74 17.90 -3.60
N ALA A 218 -23.60 17.58 -4.57
CA ALA A 218 -25.04 17.82 -4.47
C ALA A 218 -25.73 16.87 -3.46
N ASN A 219 -25.17 15.69 -3.21
CA ASN A 219 -25.75 14.65 -2.37
C ASN A 219 -24.76 14.17 -1.30
N PRO A 220 -24.46 14.97 -0.25
CA PRO A 220 -23.46 14.61 0.76
C PRO A 220 -23.81 13.33 1.54
N ALA A 221 -25.11 13.05 1.73
CA ALA A 221 -25.56 11.79 2.33
C ALA A 221 -25.20 10.56 1.46
N GLU A 222 -25.25 10.70 0.14
CA GLU A 222 -24.87 9.63 -0.79
C GLU A 222 -23.38 9.32 -0.74
N MET A 223 -22.52 10.30 -0.45
CA MET A 223 -21.09 10.05 -0.26
C MET A 223 -20.83 9.03 0.86
N PHE A 224 -21.52 9.15 2.00
CA PHE A 224 -21.43 8.18 3.09
C PHE A 224 -22.14 6.87 2.76
N ALA A 225 -23.33 6.95 2.13
CA ALA A 225 -24.11 5.78 1.79
C ALA A 225 -23.39 4.86 0.79
N VAL A 226 -22.69 5.43 -0.20
CA VAL A 226 -21.86 4.66 -1.15
C VAL A 226 -20.76 3.90 -0.41
N VAL A 227 -20.05 4.53 0.53
CA VAL A 227 -18.99 3.85 1.31
C VAL A 227 -19.58 2.68 2.11
N VAL A 228 -20.69 2.89 2.81
CA VAL A 228 -21.35 1.85 3.61
C VAL A 228 -21.86 0.71 2.72
N ARG A 229 -22.60 1.02 1.64
CA ARG A 229 -23.12 -0.01 0.71
C ARG A 229 -21.98 -0.78 0.04
N THR A 230 -20.88 -0.11 -0.29
CA THR A 230 -19.68 -0.76 -0.84
C THR A 230 -19.07 -1.73 0.18
N PHE A 231 -18.94 -1.31 1.44
CA PHE A 231 -18.45 -2.17 2.51
C PHE A 231 -19.37 -3.37 2.76
N VAL A 232 -20.68 -3.16 2.83
CA VAL A 232 -21.66 -4.26 3.03
C VAL A 232 -21.63 -5.24 1.87
N ARG A 233 -21.47 -4.76 0.63
CA ARG A 233 -21.51 -5.60 -0.57
C ARG A 233 -20.21 -6.37 -0.82
N PHE A 234 -19.06 -5.80 -0.51
CA PHE A 234 -17.75 -6.36 -0.90
C PHE A 234 -16.78 -6.58 0.25
N GLY A 235 -17.09 -6.12 1.46
CA GLY A 235 -16.17 -6.12 2.60
C GLY A 235 -15.74 -7.51 3.07
N ASP A 236 -16.59 -8.52 2.87
CA ASP A 236 -16.30 -9.93 3.12
C ASP A 236 -15.13 -10.45 2.28
N SER A 237 -15.02 -10.00 1.02
CA SER A 237 -13.93 -10.37 0.10
C SER A 237 -12.60 -9.68 0.40
N TRP A 238 -12.62 -8.56 1.13
CA TRP A 238 -11.45 -7.71 1.29
C TRP A 238 -10.41 -8.26 2.25
N LEU A 239 -10.83 -8.91 3.33
CA LEU A 239 -9.89 -9.52 4.28
C LEU A 239 -9.14 -10.69 3.63
N PRO A 240 -9.80 -11.70 3.01
CA PRO A 240 -9.10 -12.69 2.19
C PRO A 240 -8.26 -12.03 1.08
N GLY A 241 -8.83 -11.03 0.40
CA GLY A 241 -8.20 -10.22 -0.63
C GLY A 241 -6.96 -9.45 -0.21
N SER A 242 -6.71 -9.30 1.10
CA SER A 242 -5.57 -8.55 1.65
C SER A 242 -4.49 -9.45 2.24
N LEU A 243 -4.85 -10.68 2.64
CA LEU A 243 -3.96 -11.58 3.38
C LEU A 243 -3.65 -12.89 2.64
N ALA A 244 -4.62 -13.44 1.91
CA ALA A 244 -4.65 -14.85 1.50
C ALA A 244 -4.95 -15.07 0.01
N MET A 245 -5.33 -14.04 -0.73
CA MET A 245 -5.65 -14.13 -2.15
C MET A 245 -4.59 -13.38 -2.97
N PHE A 246 -4.06 -14.02 -4.01
CA PHE A 246 -2.99 -13.52 -4.88
C PHE A 246 -3.17 -14.03 -6.32
N GLY A 247 -2.23 -13.77 -7.23
CA GLY A 247 -2.38 -14.18 -8.63
C GLY A 247 -3.44 -13.38 -9.38
N THR A 248 -3.56 -12.08 -9.11
CA THR A 248 -4.65 -11.25 -9.66
C THR A 248 -6.04 -11.76 -9.25
N ASN A 249 -6.16 -12.20 -7.99
CA ASN A 249 -7.38 -12.73 -7.36
C ASN A 249 -7.83 -14.11 -7.86
N ILE A 250 -6.92 -14.91 -8.41
CA ILE A 250 -7.22 -16.28 -8.91
C ILE A 250 -6.83 -17.34 -7.87
N VAL A 251 -5.75 -17.12 -7.12
CA VAL A 251 -5.25 -18.08 -6.12
C VAL A 251 -5.67 -17.63 -4.74
N THR A 252 -6.38 -18.48 -4.00
CA THR A 252 -6.84 -18.19 -2.64
C THR A 252 -6.40 -19.29 -1.69
N LEU A 253 -5.75 -18.91 -0.59
CA LEU A 253 -5.40 -19.87 0.46
C LEU A 253 -6.65 -20.36 1.19
N PRO A 254 -6.66 -21.64 1.63
CA PRO A 254 -7.67 -22.15 2.54
C PRO A 254 -7.89 -21.27 3.78
N GLN A 255 -9.13 -21.19 4.24
CA GLN A 255 -9.54 -20.37 5.39
C GLN A 255 -8.69 -20.59 6.66
N PRO A 256 -8.25 -21.81 7.03
CA PRO A 256 -7.38 -21.99 8.20
C PRO A 256 -6.06 -21.20 8.11
N LEU A 257 -5.46 -21.08 6.92
CA LEU A 257 -4.23 -20.31 6.72
C LEU A 257 -4.49 -18.81 6.77
N LEU A 258 -5.61 -18.34 6.22
CA LEU A 258 -6.06 -16.95 6.39
C LEU A 258 -6.18 -16.58 7.87
N LEU A 259 -6.87 -17.42 8.66
CA LEU A 259 -7.04 -17.21 10.10
C LEU A 259 -5.69 -17.25 10.82
N MET A 260 -4.81 -18.20 10.48
CA MET A 260 -3.46 -18.27 11.04
C MET A 260 -2.67 -16.98 10.80
N ILE A 261 -2.70 -16.43 9.58
CA ILE A 261 -2.01 -15.17 9.23
C ILE A 261 -2.62 -14.00 10.02
N ALA A 262 -3.94 -13.89 10.07
CA ALA A 262 -4.64 -12.83 10.80
C ALA A 262 -4.32 -12.87 12.31
N ILE A 263 -4.34 -14.08 12.90
CA ILE A 263 -3.98 -14.31 14.29
C ILE A 263 -2.50 -13.97 14.53
N ALA A 264 -1.59 -14.39 13.64
CA ALA A 264 -0.17 -14.06 13.77
C ALA A 264 0.09 -12.55 13.77
N ILE A 265 -0.57 -11.80 12.87
CA ILE A 265 -0.51 -10.33 12.82
C ILE A 265 -1.02 -9.74 14.15
N ALA A 266 -2.17 -10.21 14.64
CA ALA A 266 -2.73 -9.74 15.90
C ALA A 266 -1.77 -10.02 17.07
N LEU A 267 -1.30 -11.25 17.23
CA LEU A 267 -0.36 -11.62 18.31
C LEU A 267 0.94 -10.80 18.24
N ALA A 268 1.48 -10.57 17.04
CA ALA A 268 2.66 -9.73 16.86
C ALA A 268 2.41 -8.25 17.18
N ALA A 269 1.22 -7.72 16.89
CA ALA A 269 0.84 -6.36 17.22
C ALA A 269 0.66 -6.16 18.74
N PHE A 270 0.04 -7.14 19.40
CA PHE A 270 -0.22 -7.15 20.85
C PHE A 270 0.99 -7.57 21.69
N TYR A 271 2.03 -8.13 21.08
CA TYR A 271 3.28 -8.47 21.76
C TYR A 271 3.92 -7.25 22.41
N GLY A 272 4.01 -7.29 23.75
CA GLY A 272 4.58 -6.19 24.53
C GLY A 272 3.84 -4.86 24.38
N ALA A 273 2.58 -4.88 23.95
CA ALA A 273 1.80 -3.69 23.71
C ALA A 273 1.60 -2.85 24.98
N ARG A 274 1.63 -1.53 24.78
CA ARG A 274 1.34 -0.54 25.82
C ARG A 274 0.21 0.32 25.33
N ARG A 275 -0.79 0.49 26.18
CA ARG A 275 -1.95 1.34 25.89
C ARG A 275 -1.48 2.79 25.73
N ASN A 276 -1.82 3.39 24.60
CA ASN A 276 -1.59 4.78 24.27
C ASN A 276 -2.75 5.24 23.36
N PRO A 277 -3.91 5.57 23.94
CA PRO A 277 -5.11 5.79 23.15
C PRO A 277 -5.00 7.02 22.25
N GLY A 278 -4.20 8.04 22.63
CA GLY A 278 -3.95 9.21 21.81
C GLY A 278 -3.28 8.85 20.49
N SER A 279 -2.11 8.19 20.54
CA SER A 279 -1.44 7.72 19.31
C SER A 279 -2.27 6.67 18.57
N GLY A 280 -2.88 5.73 19.30
CA GLY A 280 -3.69 4.66 18.72
C GLY A 280 -4.86 5.16 17.90
N THR A 281 -5.56 6.19 18.39
CA THR A 281 -6.68 6.83 17.69
C THR A 281 -6.23 7.44 16.37
N VAL A 282 -5.09 8.15 16.36
CA VAL A 282 -4.57 8.77 15.13
C VAL A 282 -4.17 7.70 14.11
N TYR A 283 -3.53 6.61 14.53
CA TYR A 283 -3.21 5.47 13.64
C TYR A 283 -4.46 4.86 12.99
N VAL A 284 -5.48 4.55 13.79
CA VAL A 284 -6.73 3.96 13.28
C VAL A 284 -7.51 4.96 12.42
N ALA A 285 -7.59 6.23 12.84
CA ALA A 285 -8.27 7.27 12.07
C ALA A 285 -7.62 7.49 10.70
N CYS A 286 -6.28 7.59 10.64
CA CYS A 286 -5.57 7.69 9.35
C CYS A 286 -5.86 6.47 8.47
N ALA A 287 -5.87 5.25 9.02
CA ALA A 287 -6.19 4.05 8.26
C ALA A 287 -7.63 4.07 7.71
N ILE A 288 -8.63 4.37 8.56
CA ILE A 288 -10.05 4.43 8.17
C ILE A 288 -10.29 5.51 7.12
N VAL A 289 -9.76 6.72 7.34
CA VAL A 289 -9.91 7.83 6.38
C VAL A 289 -9.25 7.48 5.05
N THR A 290 -8.13 6.75 5.07
CA THR A 290 -7.50 6.26 3.83
C THR A 290 -8.36 5.19 3.13
N VAL A 291 -9.01 4.28 3.86
CA VAL A 291 -9.96 3.31 3.29
C VAL A 291 -11.09 4.04 2.55
N CYS A 292 -11.72 5.02 3.21
CA CYS A 292 -12.78 5.82 2.60
C CYS A 292 -12.30 6.57 1.35
N ALA A 293 -11.10 7.15 1.39
CA ALA A 293 -10.53 7.86 0.26
C ALA A 293 -10.18 6.95 -0.92
N VAL A 294 -9.70 5.72 -0.67
CA VAL A 294 -9.48 4.72 -1.73
C VAL A 294 -10.79 4.32 -2.37
N ILE A 295 -11.84 4.06 -1.58
CA ILE A 295 -13.19 3.78 -2.10
C ILE A 295 -13.69 4.95 -2.95
N GLY A 296 -13.60 6.18 -2.45
CA GLY A 296 -14.00 7.38 -3.18
C GLY A 296 -13.21 7.57 -4.48
N THR A 297 -11.91 7.32 -4.47
CA THR A 297 -11.06 7.43 -5.67
C THR A 297 -11.47 6.42 -6.74
N LEU A 298 -11.83 5.19 -6.35
CA LEU A 298 -12.30 4.15 -7.27
C LEU A 298 -13.74 4.42 -7.73
N TYR A 299 -14.57 5.03 -6.89
CA TYR A 299 -15.89 5.52 -7.26
C TYR A 299 -15.83 6.62 -8.32
N LEU A 300 -14.84 7.52 -8.24
CA LEU A 300 -14.62 8.53 -9.27
C LEU A 300 -14.04 7.93 -10.55
N THR A 301 -13.13 6.96 -10.44
CA THR A 301 -12.31 6.51 -11.59
C THR A 301 -12.93 5.35 -12.38
N PHE A 302 -13.63 4.41 -11.72
CA PHE A 302 -14.05 3.13 -12.33
C PHE A 302 -15.56 2.88 -12.26
N THR A 303 -16.32 3.81 -11.69
CA THR A 303 -17.74 3.58 -11.39
C THR A 303 -18.62 4.55 -12.18
N PRO A 304 -19.71 4.07 -12.83
CA PRO A 304 -20.65 4.93 -13.51
C PRO A 304 -21.25 6.01 -12.60
N VAL A 305 -21.61 7.16 -13.20
CA VAL A 305 -22.20 8.27 -12.45
C VAL A 305 -23.48 7.83 -11.72
N GLY A 306 -23.59 8.13 -10.43
CA GLY A 306 -24.76 7.82 -9.60
C GLY A 306 -24.91 6.35 -9.19
N ALA A 307 -23.92 5.49 -9.45
CA ALA A 307 -24.02 4.09 -9.05
C ALA A 307 -24.10 3.92 -7.51
N PRO A 308 -24.81 2.91 -6.99
CA PRO A 308 -25.03 2.77 -5.55
C PRO A 308 -23.79 2.28 -4.77
N VAL A 309 -22.78 1.72 -5.45
CA VAL A 309 -21.56 1.15 -4.86
C VAL A 309 -20.33 1.49 -5.71
N ALA A 310 -19.15 1.48 -5.11
CA ALA A 310 -17.88 1.64 -5.81
C ALA A 310 -17.36 0.31 -6.35
N HIS A 311 -17.09 0.28 -7.65
CA HIS A 311 -16.47 -0.87 -8.32
C HIS A 311 -14.94 -0.78 -8.29
N GLY A 312 -14.29 -1.94 -8.45
CA GLY A 312 -12.84 -2.04 -8.53
C GLY A 312 -12.10 -1.99 -7.19
N VAL A 313 -12.80 -1.93 -6.05
CA VAL A 313 -12.18 -1.99 -4.72
C VAL A 313 -11.68 -3.40 -4.44
N GLN A 314 -10.37 -3.53 -4.15
CA GLN A 314 -9.69 -4.81 -3.94
C GLN A 314 -8.95 -4.83 -2.61
N GLY A 315 -8.85 -6.03 -2.01
CA GLY A 315 -8.18 -6.21 -0.72
C GLY A 315 -6.70 -5.82 -0.70
N ARG A 316 -6.01 -5.88 -1.86
CA ARG A 316 -4.60 -5.45 -1.97
C ARG A 316 -4.35 -3.99 -1.60
N TYR A 317 -5.36 -3.12 -1.71
CA TYR A 317 -5.25 -1.71 -1.32
C TYR A 317 -5.16 -1.52 0.19
N TRP A 318 -5.42 -2.57 0.97
CA TRP A 318 -5.36 -2.52 2.43
C TRP A 318 -3.97 -2.86 2.97
N ILE A 319 -3.05 -3.40 2.16
CA ILE A 319 -1.68 -3.77 2.59
C ILE A 319 -0.93 -2.58 3.22
N PRO A 320 -0.91 -1.37 2.62
CA PRO A 320 -0.29 -0.19 3.25
C PRO A 320 -0.91 0.20 4.61
N LEU A 321 -2.14 -0.23 4.86
CA LEU A 321 -2.94 0.11 6.04
C LEU A 321 -2.86 -0.95 7.13
N LEU A 322 -2.40 -2.17 6.83
CA LEU A 322 -2.32 -3.26 7.81
C LEU A 322 -1.42 -2.89 9.00
N LEU A 323 -0.23 -2.34 8.75
CA LEU A 323 0.70 -1.95 9.81
C LEU A 323 0.16 -0.80 10.69
N PRO A 324 -0.30 0.35 10.15
CA PRO A 324 -0.86 1.41 10.99
C PRO A 324 -2.15 0.96 11.69
N ALA A 325 -3.02 0.17 11.05
CA ALA A 325 -4.23 -0.35 11.69
C ALA A 325 -3.90 -1.30 12.86
N ALA A 326 -2.99 -2.26 12.65
CA ALA A 326 -2.56 -3.19 13.69
C ALA A 326 -1.85 -2.46 14.85
N ALA A 327 -0.99 -1.50 14.54
CA ALA A 327 -0.32 -0.68 15.56
C ALA A 327 -1.32 0.16 16.35
N GLY A 328 -2.26 0.80 15.68
CA GLY A 328 -3.31 1.60 16.31
C GLY A 328 -4.22 0.77 17.21
N ALA A 329 -4.71 -0.37 16.72
CA ALA A 329 -5.54 -1.29 17.50
C ALA A 329 -4.82 -1.78 18.77
N ALA A 330 -3.55 -2.17 18.65
CA ALA A 330 -2.73 -2.60 19.79
C ALA A 330 -2.45 -1.48 20.81
N MET A 331 -2.51 -0.22 20.41
CA MET A 331 -2.38 0.94 21.32
C MET A 331 -3.72 1.32 21.98
N LEU A 332 -4.85 1.04 21.34
CA LEU A 332 -6.19 1.36 21.86
C LEU A 332 -6.67 0.34 22.89
N ILE A 333 -6.51 -0.95 22.57
CA ILE A 333 -7.08 -2.05 23.33
C ILE A 333 -6.20 -2.35 24.55
N PHE A 334 -6.83 -2.57 25.71
CA PHE A 334 -6.17 -2.97 26.95
C PHE A 334 -5.87 -4.48 26.94
N ALA A 335 -5.05 -4.91 25.99
CA ALA A 335 -4.57 -6.28 25.88
C ALA A 335 -3.05 -6.26 25.68
N ARG A 336 -2.34 -7.10 26.42
CA ARG A 336 -0.89 -7.24 26.30
C ARG A 336 -0.52 -8.70 26.32
N LEU A 337 0.09 -9.14 25.22
CA LEU A 337 0.68 -10.46 25.15
C LEU A 337 2.12 -10.40 25.67
N VAL A 338 2.44 -11.26 26.63
CA VAL A 338 3.81 -11.44 27.14
C VAL A 338 4.30 -12.80 26.68
N MET A 339 5.38 -12.83 25.91
CA MET A 339 5.98 -14.05 25.39
C MET A 339 7.50 -13.99 25.51
N LYS A 340 8.16 -15.15 25.56
CA LYS A 340 9.61 -15.22 25.44
C LYS A 340 10.04 -14.78 24.02
N PRO A 341 11.17 -14.08 23.85
CA PRO A 341 11.64 -13.63 22.53
C PRO A 341 11.82 -14.77 21.52
N ALA A 342 12.26 -15.96 21.97
CA ALA A 342 12.39 -17.15 21.12
C ALA A 342 11.04 -17.63 20.57
N LEU A 343 9.98 -17.57 21.39
CA LEU A 343 8.63 -17.92 20.98
C LEU A 343 8.07 -16.91 19.97
N ALA A 344 8.36 -15.62 20.15
CA ALA A 344 7.98 -14.59 19.18
C ALA A 344 8.68 -14.80 17.82
N TRP A 345 9.97 -15.17 17.81
CA TRP A 345 10.69 -15.59 16.60
C TRP A 345 10.02 -16.79 15.93
N GLY A 346 9.76 -17.86 16.68
CA GLY A 346 9.14 -19.08 16.15
C GLY A 346 7.73 -18.83 15.62
N MET A 347 6.93 -18.03 16.31
CA MET A 347 5.58 -17.67 15.87
C MET A 347 5.60 -16.83 14.60
N VAL A 348 6.38 -15.74 14.58
CA VAL A 348 6.44 -14.82 13.41
C VAL A 348 7.08 -15.50 12.22
N GLY A 349 8.28 -16.07 12.40
CA GLY A 349 9.01 -16.74 11.35
C GLY A 349 8.29 -18.00 10.86
N GLY A 350 7.78 -18.81 11.78
CA GLY A 350 7.07 -20.04 11.47
C GLY A 350 5.75 -19.80 10.74
N SER A 351 4.92 -18.87 11.20
CA SER A 351 3.65 -18.56 10.51
C SER A 351 3.87 -17.97 9.12
N ALA A 352 4.85 -17.06 8.96
CA ALA A 352 5.22 -16.54 7.64
C ALA A 352 5.75 -17.64 6.71
N LEU A 353 6.64 -18.50 7.20
CA LEU A 353 7.21 -19.60 6.41
C LEU A 353 6.13 -20.59 5.98
N VAL A 354 5.27 -21.04 6.90
CA VAL A 354 4.15 -21.94 6.59
C VAL A 354 3.20 -21.31 5.57
N ALA A 355 2.84 -20.03 5.77
CA ALA A 355 2.00 -19.31 4.82
C ALA A 355 2.62 -19.23 3.43
N LEU A 356 3.92 -18.94 3.33
CA LEU A 356 4.63 -18.83 2.04
C LEU A 356 4.79 -20.19 1.36
N ILE A 357 5.13 -21.26 2.10
CA ILE A 357 5.21 -22.62 1.55
C ILE A 357 3.84 -23.05 1.03
N ALA A 358 2.77 -22.86 1.83
CA ALA A 358 1.42 -23.19 1.41
C ALA A 358 0.99 -22.36 0.19
N SER A 359 1.41 -21.08 0.12
CA SER A 359 1.14 -20.23 -1.04
C SER A 359 1.84 -20.71 -2.29
N PHE A 360 3.11 -21.12 -2.18
CA PHE A 360 3.86 -21.69 -3.29
C PHE A 360 3.24 -23.02 -3.75
N ALA A 361 2.89 -23.92 -2.83
CA ALA A 361 2.22 -25.17 -3.17
C ALA A 361 0.87 -24.94 -3.86
N THR A 362 0.05 -24.01 -3.33
CA THR A 362 -1.26 -23.66 -3.92
C THR A 362 -1.08 -23.00 -5.30
N TRP A 363 -0.07 -22.13 -5.46
CA TRP A 363 0.27 -21.53 -6.74
C TRP A 363 0.61 -22.57 -7.79
N CYS A 364 1.47 -23.54 -7.44
CA CYS A 364 1.83 -24.62 -8.33
C CYS A 364 0.61 -25.46 -8.72
N TRP A 365 -0.22 -25.84 -7.73
CA TRP A 365 -1.44 -26.63 -7.95
C TRP A 365 -2.47 -25.96 -8.87
N VAL A 366 -2.60 -24.63 -8.81
CA VAL A 366 -3.60 -23.90 -9.62
C VAL A 366 -3.13 -23.69 -11.06
N LEU A 367 -1.82 -23.61 -11.29
CA LEU A 367 -1.26 -23.23 -12.60
C LEU A 367 -0.60 -24.37 -13.38
N PHE A 368 -0.24 -25.46 -12.72
CA PHE A 368 0.34 -26.68 -13.31
C PHE A 368 -0.49 -27.88 -12.88
#